data_AF-A0A848XRY2-F1
#
_entry.id   AF-A0A848XRY2-F1
#
_cell.length_a   1.000
_cell.length_b   1.000
_cell.length_c   1.000
_cell.angle_alpha   90.00
_cell.angle_beta   90.00
_cell.angle_gamma   90.00
#
_symmetry.space_group_name_H-M   'P 1'
#
loop_
_entity.id
_entity.type
_entity.pdbx_description
1 polymer ?
#
loop_
_entity_poly.entity_id
_entity_poly.type
_entity_poly.pdbx_seq_one_letter_code
_entity_poly.pdbx_strand_id
1 'polypeptide(L)'
;MRARAGHIFRVDTLGLERTVPYERALMIQRVVGLLALMALGSLSAAGSPLSAQATPQVTPADSAAVLFEAAADFDGRGESDVAVALYRLIIRRFPDTPSAAAAQDRLDQWGITRSGSSGRTELQVWGALYGLWLGVAIPGMAEADGPEAYGAGLLLGGPAGFMVGRAAARGRPLSLGQARAITWGGTWGTWQGLGWAMALDLGGGEECFDDVCFEEDESARAVFGSMIAGGLTGILVGNVLSKRDITDGLATSVNLGSLWGTWFGLAGGILADLEGDGLWVSTLIGGNVGLLASAYAARHWRPSRSRARLVSIAGLIGGVGGAGIDLLIQPDDDKALVGIPL
;
A
#
# COMPACT_ATOMS: atom_id res chain seq x y z
N MET A 1 -1.41 -2.79 58.64
CA MET A 1 -1.53 -4.26 58.54
C MET A 1 -2.99 -4.67 58.39
N ARG A 2 -3.43 -4.99 57.16
CA ARG A 2 -4.62 -5.81 56.87
C ARG A 2 -4.45 -6.34 55.44
N ALA A 3 -4.21 -7.64 55.34
CA ALA A 3 -4.03 -8.37 54.09
C ALA A 3 -5.37 -8.46 53.34
N ARG A 4 -5.36 -8.21 52.02
CA ARG A 4 -6.45 -8.60 51.11
C ARG A 4 -5.98 -9.73 50.22
N ALA A 5 -6.74 -10.82 50.29
CA ALA A 5 -6.57 -12.04 49.54
C ALA A 5 -6.91 -11.85 48.06
N GLY A 6 -6.21 -12.63 47.23
CA GLY A 6 -6.27 -12.57 45.78
C GLY A 6 -7.53 -13.21 45.19
N HIS A 7 -7.91 -12.68 44.03
CA HIS A 7 -8.79 -13.34 43.08
C HIS A 7 -8.01 -13.62 41.80
N ILE A 8 -7.75 -14.90 41.57
CA ILE A 8 -7.13 -15.45 40.38
C ILE A 8 -8.20 -15.49 39.28
N PHE A 9 -8.00 -14.71 38.22
CA PHE A 9 -8.80 -14.78 37.00
C PHE A 9 -8.26 -15.93 36.13
N ARG A 10 -9.05 -16.99 35.96
CA ARG A 10 -8.77 -18.10 35.05
C ARG A 10 -9.40 -17.75 33.71
N VAL A 11 -8.57 -17.45 32.70
CA VAL A 11 -9.03 -17.23 31.32
C VAL A 11 -8.90 -18.56 30.59
N ASP A 12 -10.05 -19.16 30.24
CA ASP A 12 -10.11 -20.35 29.39
C ASP A 12 -9.73 -19.95 27.95
N THR A 13 -8.57 -20.42 27.50
CA THR A 13 -8.11 -20.31 26.12
C THR A 13 -8.95 -21.24 25.23
N LEU A 14 -9.88 -20.65 24.48
CA LEU A 14 -10.56 -21.30 23.37
C LEU A 14 -9.57 -21.57 22.23
N GLY A 15 -9.33 -22.86 21.97
CA GLY A 15 -8.57 -23.33 20.83
C GLY A 15 -9.24 -22.96 19.50
N LEU A 16 -8.51 -22.19 18.69
CA LEU A 16 -8.79 -21.95 17.28
C LEU A 16 -7.55 -22.32 16.48
N GLU A 17 -7.36 -23.62 16.24
CA GLU A 17 -6.51 -24.12 15.17
C GLU A 17 -7.16 -23.71 13.82
N ARG A 18 -6.68 -22.61 13.23
CA ARG A 18 -6.91 -22.31 11.82
C ARG A 18 -5.71 -22.82 11.01
N THR A 19 -5.80 -24.06 10.56
CA THR A 19 -4.98 -24.57 9.47
C THR A 19 -5.47 -23.94 8.16
N VAL A 20 -4.67 -23.02 7.60
CA VAL A 20 -4.93 -22.42 6.28
C VAL A 20 -4.41 -23.39 5.19
N PRO A 21 -5.19 -23.72 4.16
CA PRO A 21 -4.93 -24.89 3.32
C PRO A 21 -3.88 -24.60 2.22
N TYR A 22 -2.71 -25.22 2.35
CA TYR A 22 -1.69 -25.32 1.28
C TYR A 22 -2.15 -26.19 0.08
N GLU A 23 -3.27 -26.92 0.20
CA GLU A 23 -3.73 -27.85 -0.85
C GLU A 23 -4.25 -27.17 -2.13
N ARG A 24 -4.73 -25.92 -2.07
CA ARG A 24 -5.28 -25.24 -3.27
C ARG A 24 -4.20 -24.81 -4.27
N ALA A 25 -2.96 -24.57 -3.83
CA ALA A 25 -1.87 -24.21 -4.73
C ALA A 25 -1.33 -25.42 -5.52
N LEU A 26 -1.35 -26.62 -4.93
CA LEU A 26 -0.88 -27.84 -5.58
C LEU A 26 -1.87 -28.39 -6.62
N MET A 27 -3.17 -28.11 -6.45
CA MET A 27 -4.22 -28.59 -7.35
C MET A 27 -4.19 -27.88 -8.72
N ILE A 28 -3.92 -26.57 -8.73
CA ILE A 28 -3.82 -25.78 -9.98
C ILE A 28 -2.61 -26.24 -10.81
N GLN A 29 -1.50 -26.58 -10.17
CA GLN A 29 -0.27 -27.02 -10.84
C GLN A 29 -0.39 -28.42 -11.47
N ARG A 30 -1.22 -29.31 -10.88
CA ARG A 30 -1.51 -30.65 -11.43
C ARG A 30 -2.48 -30.63 -12.62
N VAL A 31 -3.45 -29.71 -12.63
CA VAL A 31 -4.42 -29.57 -13.73
C VAL A 31 -3.74 -29.05 -15.01
N VAL A 32 -2.80 -28.11 -14.88
CA VAL A 32 -2.02 -27.60 -16.03
C VAL A 32 -1.07 -28.67 -16.61
N GLY A 33 -0.53 -29.55 -15.78
CA GLY A 33 0.31 -30.67 -16.25
C GLY A 33 -0.47 -31.79 -16.96
N LEU A 34 -1.71 -32.07 -16.55
CA LEU A 34 -2.52 -33.15 -17.12
C LEU A 34 -3.13 -32.79 -18.49
N LEU A 35 -3.45 -31.51 -18.72
CA LEU A 35 -3.93 -31.04 -20.03
C LEU A 35 -2.83 -31.04 -21.11
N ALA A 36 -1.56 -30.88 -20.73
CA ALA A 36 -0.43 -30.97 -21.67
C ALA A 36 -0.13 -32.42 -22.10
N LEU A 37 -0.51 -33.43 -21.30
CA LEU A 37 -0.22 -34.84 -21.57
C LEU A 37 -1.34 -35.56 -22.34
N MET A 38 -2.59 -35.09 -22.29
CA MET A 38 -3.68 -35.69 -23.07
C MET A 38 -3.70 -35.29 -24.55
N ALA A 39 -2.94 -34.27 -24.96
CA ALA A 39 -2.83 -33.89 -26.38
C ALA A 39 -1.88 -34.77 -27.21
N LEU A 40 -1.11 -35.68 -26.57
CA LEU A 40 -0.07 -36.47 -27.25
C LEU A 40 -0.40 -37.96 -27.48
N GLY A 41 -1.56 -38.44 -27.04
CA GLY A 41 -1.80 -39.87 -26.90
C GLY A 41 -3.02 -40.41 -27.64
N SER A 42 -3.23 -40.13 -28.93
CA SER A 42 -4.30 -40.79 -29.71
C SER A 42 -4.08 -40.76 -31.23
N LEU A 43 -3.01 -41.35 -31.76
CA LEU A 43 -2.99 -41.74 -33.18
C LEU A 43 -2.10 -42.99 -33.40
N SER A 44 -2.76 -44.14 -33.50
CA SER A 44 -2.23 -45.37 -34.10
C SER A 44 -3.40 -46.01 -34.86
N ALA A 45 -3.51 -45.75 -36.16
CA ALA A 45 -3.02 -46.59 -37.24
C ALA A 45 -4.10 -47.56 -37.77
N ALA A 46 -4.87 -47.09 -38.75
CA ALA A 46 -5.53 -47.92 -39.75
C ALA A 46 -5.13 -47.38 -41.13
N GLY A 47 -4.33 -48.15 -41.85
CA GLY A 47 -3.71 -47.75 -43.11
C GLY A 47 -4.70 -47.67 -44.26
N SER A 48 -4.80 -46.48 -44.85
CA SER A 48 -5.24 -46.27 -46.23
C SER A 48 -4.12 -45.50 -46.94
N PRO A 49 -3.77 -45.82 -48.19
CA PRO A 49 -2.81 -45.07 -48.98
C PRO A 49 -3.45 -43.75 -49.40
N LEU A 50 -3.48 -42.79 -48.47
CA LEU A 50 -3.90 -41.42 -48.72
C LEU A 50 -2.78 -40.70 -49.48
N SER A 51 -3.16 -40.09 -50.60
CA SER A 51 -2.37 -39.15 -51.36
C SER A 51 -1.65 -38.19 -50.41
N ALA A 52 -0.34 -38.01 -50.60
CA ALA A 52 0.51 -37.12 -49.81
C ALA A 52 0.03 -35.66 -49.93
N GLN A 53 -1.04 -35.32 -49.21
CA GLN A 53 -1.42 -33.94 -48.94
C GLN A 53 -0.34 -33.42 -47.99
N ALA A 54 0.45 -32.46 -48.46
CA ALA A 54 1.42 -31.75 -47.66
C ALA A 54 0.70 -31.27 -46.39
N THR A 55 1.13 -31.75 -45.23
CA THR A 55 0.63 -31.23 -43.96
C THR A 55 0.93 -29.72 -43.96
N PRO A 56 -0.08 -28.87 -43.76
CA PRO A 56 0.16 -27.43 -43.72
C PRO A 56 1.21 -27.16 -42.65
N GLN A 57 2.35 -26.59 -43.06
CA GLN A 57 3.40 -26.21 -42.14
C GLN A 57 2.88 -25.05 -41.28
N VAL A 58 2.66 -25.31 -39.99
CA VAL A 58 2.29 -24.26 -39.03
C VAL A 58 3.46 -23.30 -38.91
N THR A 59 3.28 -22.07 -39.35
CA THR A 59 4.32 -21.04 -39.27
C THR A 59 4.32 -20.39 -37.88
N PRO A 60 5.42 -19.73 -37.48
CA PRO A 60 5.44 -18.92 -36.26
C PRO A 60 4.37 -17.81 -36.26
N ALA A 61 4.01 -17.27 -37.43
CA ALA A 61 2.96 -16.27 -37.57
C ALA A 61 1.58 -16.85 -37.24
N ASP A 62 1.28 -18.07 -37.68
CA ASP A 62 0.02 -18.75 -37.37
C ASP A 62 -0.12 -19.00 -35.87
N SER A 63 0.97 -19.45 -35.23
CA SER A 63 1.00 -19.67 -33.78
C SER A 63 0.79 -18.36 -33.00
N ALA A 64 1.43 -17.27 -33.44
CA ALA A 64 1.28 -15.96 -32.82
C ALA A 64 -0.14 -15.40 -33.00
N ALA A 65 -0.77 -15.63 -34.15
CA ALA A 65 -2.15 -15.23 -34.42
C ALA A 65 -3.15 -15.93 -33.49
N VAL A 66 -3.03 -17.25 -33.31
CA VAL A 66 -3.89 -18.01 -32.38
C VAL A 66 -3.73 -17.51 -30.93
N LEU A 67 -2.50 -17.25 -30.49
CA LEU A 67 -2.26 -16.71 -29.15
C LEU A 67 -2.82 -15.29 -28.99
N PHE A 68 -2.73 -14.46 -30.03
CA PHE A 68 -3.29 -13.10 -30.01
C PHE A 68 -4.81 -13.12 -29.92
N GLU A 69 -5.46 -13.99 -30.70
CA GLU A 69 -6.91 -14.17 -30.65
C GLU A 69 -7.37 -14.69 -29.29
N ALA A 70 -6.66 -15.68 -28.72
CA ALA A 70 -6.92 -16.14 -27.36
C ALA A 70 -6.76 -15.01 -26.33
N ALA A 71 -5.71 -14.18 -26.45
CA ALA A 71 -5.51 -13.03 -25.58
C ALA A 71 -6.64 -12.00 -25.72
N ALA A 72 -7.12 -11.74 -26.93
CA ALA A 72 -8.24 -10.85 -27.19
C ALA A 72 -9.57 -11.40 -26.63
N ASP A 73 -9.78 -12.72 -26.68
CA ASP A 73 -10.94 -13.37 -26.05
C ASP A 73 -10.90 -13.27 -24.52
N PHE A 74 -9.74 -13.52 -23.90
CA PHE A 74 -9.57 -13.30 -22.45
C PHE A 74 -9.79 -11.83 -22.06
N ASP A 75 -9.34 -10.88 -22.88
CA ASP A 75 -9.63 -9.45 -22.69
C ASP A 75 -11.13 -9.16 -22.76
N GLY A 76 -11.83 -9.69 -23.78
CA GLY A 76 -13.28 -9.55 -23.94
C GLY A 76 -14.09 -10.12 -22.77
N ARG A 77 -13.57 -11.16 -22.09
CA ARG A 77 -14.15 -11.75 -20.88
C ARG A 77 -13.79 -11.01 -19.58
N GLY A 78 -12.93 -9.99 -19.65
CA GLY A 78 -12.44 -9.25 -18.48
C GLY A 78 -11.30 -9.94 -17.72
N GLU A 79 -10.72 -11.01 -18.26
CA GLU A 79 -9.57 -11.73 -17.69
C GLU A 79 -8.24 -11.04 -18.07
N SER A 80 -8.13 -9.76 -17.74
CA SER A 80 -7.08 -8.87 -18.26
C SER A 80 -5.66 -9.33 -17.92
N ASP A 81 -5.45 -9.98 -16.77
CA ASP A 81 -4.10 -10.38 -16.35
C ASP A 81 -3.56 -11.54 -17.20
N VAL A 82 -4.42 -12.47 -17.59
CA VAL A 82 -4.09 -13.58 -18.51
C VAL A 82 -3.79 -13.02 -19.90
N ALA A 83 -4.64 -12.13 -20.39
CA ALA A 83 -4.45 -11.47 -21.68
C ALA A 83 -3.16 -10.61 -21.72
N VAL A 84 -2.82 -9.86 -20.65
CA VAL A 84 -1.51 -9.16 -20.54
C VAL A 84 -0.35 -10.14 -20.65
N ALA A 85 -0.44 -11.27 -19.94
CA ALA A 85 0.61 -12.27 -19.96
C ALA A 85 0.79 -12.87 -21.37
N LEU A 86 -0.31 -13.15 -22.07
CA LEU A 86 -0.29 -13.65 -23.44
C LEU A 86 0.26 -12.61 -24.42
N TYR A 87 -0.18 -11.35 -24.37
CA TYR A 87 0.40 -10.30 -25.22
C TYR A 87 1.91 -10.16 -25.04
N ARG A 88 2.39 -10.17 -23.78
CA ARG A 88 3.84 -10.14 -23.47
C ARG A 88 4.56 -11.39 -23.97
N LEU A 89 3.92 -12.56 -23.89
CA LEU A 89 4.48 -13.81 -24.42
C LEU A 89 4.64 -13.72 -25.94
N ILE A 90 3.63 -13.23 -26.65
CA ILE A 90 3.65 -13.05 -28.11
C ILE A 90 4.80 -12.14 -28.52
N ILE A 91 4.93 -10.97 -27.89
CA ILE A 91 6.02 -10.01 -28.17
C ILE A 91 7.39 -10.63 -27.92
N ARG A 92 7.55 -11.38 -26.82
CA ARG A 92 8.84 -11.99 -26.46
C ARG A 92 9.21 -13.17 -27.36
N ARG A 93 8.24 -14.00 -27.76
CA ARG A 93 8.48 -15.26 -28.47
C ARG A 93 8.41 -15.12 -29.99
N PHE A 94 7.66 -14.14 -30.49
CA PHE A 94 7.36 -13.94 -31.91
C PHE A 94 7.52 -12.47 -32.35
N PRO A 95 8.66 -11.79 -32.03
CA PRO A 95 8.81 -10.35 -32.18
C PRO A 95 8.58 -9.83 -33.61
N ASP A 96 8.88 -10.63 -34.63
CA ASP A 96 8.81 -10.24 -36.04
C ASP A 96 7.45 -10.55 -36.70
N THR A 97 6.42 -10.85 -35.90
CA THR A 97 5.08 -11.17 -36.42
C THR A 97 4.12 -9.97 -36.34
N PRO A 98 3.14 -9.86 -37.25
CA PRO A 98 2.10 -8.82 -37.16
C PRO A 98 1.34 -8.87 -35.82
N SER A 99 1.12 -10.07 -35.27
CA SER A 99 0.47 -10.28 -33.98
C SER A 99 1.26 -9.71 -32.81
N ALA A 100 2.61 -9.70 -32.87
CA ALA A 100 3.42 -9.06 -31.85
C ALA A 100 3.32 -7.52 -31.90
N ALA A 101 3.28 -6.93 -33.10
CA ALA A 101 3.02 -5.50 -33.26
C ALA A 101 1.63 -5.12 -32.71
N ALA A 102 0.60 -5.87 -33.05
CA ALA A 102 -0.75 -5.67 -32.53
C ALA A 102 -0.84 -5.87 -31.00
N ALA A 103 -0.11 -6.86 -30.46
CA ALA A 103 -0.03 -7.09 -29.02
C ALA A 103 0.63 -5.91 -28.28
N GLN A 104 1.66 -5.32 -28.88
CA GLN A 104 2.33 -4.13 -28.35
C GLN A 104 1.36 -2.93 -28.32
N ASP A 105 0.68 -2.66 -29.43
CA ASP A 105 -0.33 -1.60 -29.51
C ASP A 105 -1.45 -1.78 -28.46
N ARG A 106 -1.90 -3.02 -28.24
CA ARG A 106 -2.88 -3.33 -27.21
C ARG A 106 -2.37 -3.09 -25.80
N LEU A 107 -1.13 -3.48 -25.49
CA LEU A 107 -0.54 -3.22 -24.19
C LEU A 107 -0.37 -1.71 -23.93
N ASP A 108 -0.02 -0.94 -24.95
CA ASP A 108 0.13 0.51 -24.85
C ASP A 108 -1.23 1.19 -24.62
N GLN A 109 -2.27 0.79 -25.34
CA GLN A 109 -3.66 1.24 -25.11
C GLN A 109 -4.17 0.88 -23.71
N TRP A 110 -3.87 -0.32 -23.23
CA TRP A 110 -4.22 -0.75 -21.88
C TRP A 110 -3.47 0.01 -20.80
N GLY A 111 -2.20 0.33 -21.03
CA GLY A 111 -1.41 1.20 -20.17
C GLY A 111 -2.11 2.52 -19.90
N ILE A 112 -2.76 3.09 -20.93
CA ILE A 112 -3.52 4.34 -20.84
C ILE A 112 -4.87 4.14 -20.12
N THR A 113 -5.64 3.10 -20.46
CA THR A 113 -6.99 2.90 -19.92
C THR A 113 -6.98 2.45 -18.45
N ARG A 114 -6.08 1.53 -18.07
CA ARG A 114 -6.02 0.95 -16.71
C ARG A 114 -5.37 1.90 -15.71
N SER A 115 -4.41 2.70 -16.16
CA SER A 115 -3.85 3.76 -15.32
C SER A 115 -4.94 4.76 -14.93
N GLY A 116 -5.79 5.18 -15.87
CA GLY A 116 -6.91 6.10 -15.61
C GLY A 116 -8.01 5.53 -14.70
N SER A 117 -8.36 4.25 -14.79
CA SER A 117 -9.45 3.69 -13.96
C SER A 117 -9.03 3.41 -12.52
N SER A 118 -7.83 2.88 -12.31
CA SER A 118 -7.31 2.50 -10.99
C SER A 118 -7.07 3.71 -10.08
N GLY A 119 -6.57 4.84 -10.62
CA GLY A 119 -6.39 6.07 -9.85
C GLY A 119 -7.70 6.66 -9.31
N ARG A 120 -8.80 6.53 -10.07
CA ARG A 120 -10.13 7.00 -9.62
C ARG A 120 -10.67 6.17 -8.46
N THR A 121 -10.52 4.84 -8.53
CA THR A 121 -10.94 3.96 -7.45
C THR A 121 -10.13 4.21 -6.19
N GLU A 122 -8.81 4.37 -6.31
CA GLU A 122 -7.93 4.72 -5.18
C GLU A 122 -8.39 6.01 -4.49
N LEU A 123 -8.64 7.10 -5.24
CA LEU A 123 -9.10 8.37 -4.67
C LEU A 123 -10.48 8.29 -4.01
N GLN A 124 -11.38 7.48 -4.54
CA GLN A 124 -12.72 7.30 -3.97
C GLN A 124 -12.66 6.54 -2.65
N VAL A 125 -11.91 5.43 -2.62
CA VAL A 125 -11.73 4.61 -1.41
C VAL A 125 -10.99 5.41 -0.35
N TRP A 126 -9.86 6.03 -0.71
CA TRP A 126 -9.11 6.87 0.22
C TRP A 126 -9.93 8.08 0.67
N GLY A 127 -10.67 8.73 -0.24
CA GLY A 127 -11.54 9.85 0.11
C GLY A 127 -12.59 9.46 1.15
N ALA A 128 -13.20 8.28 1.02
CA ALA A 128 -14.13 7.76 2.02
C ALA A 128 -13.45 7.52 3.38
N LEU A 129 -12.27 6.89 3.39
CA LEU A 129 -11.51 6.64 4.63
C LEU A 129 -11.05 7.94 5.30
N TYR A 130 -10.53 8.88 4.51
CA TYR A 130 -10.11 10.19 5.00
C TYR A 130 -11.29 11.03 5.48
N GLY A 131 -12.44 10.92 4.82
CA GLY A 131 -13.70 11.52 5.26
C GLY A 131 -14.20 10.96 6.59
N LEU A 132 -14.10 9.63 6.81
CA LEU A 132 -14.40 9.02 8.11
C LEU A 132 -13.45 9.55 9.20
N TRP A 133 -12.15 9.64 8.90
CA TRP A 133 -11.17 10.22 9.81
C TRP A 133 -11.50 11.69 10.14
N LEU A 134 -11.83 12.51 9.14
CA LEU A 134 -12.29 13.90 9.34
C LEU A 134 -13.59 13.97 10.16
N GLY A 135 -14.46 12.97 10.04
CA GLY A 135 -15.66 12.82 10.86
C GLY A 135 -15.37 12.70 12.36
N VAL A 136 -14.18 12.23 12.74
CA VAL A 136 -13.70 12.21 14.14
C VAL A 136 -12.88 13.45 14.45
N ALA A 137 -11.97 13.83 13.55
CA ALA A 137 -11.03 14.92 13.79
C ALA A 137 -11.70 16.29 13.89
N ILE A 138 -12.76 16.57 13.12
CA ILE A 138 -13.45 17.86 13.17
C ILE A 138 -14.18 18.07 14.51
N PRO A 139 -15.00 17.13 15.02
CA PRO A 139 -15.54 17.22 16.38
C PRO A 139 -14.46 17.31 17.45
N GLY A 140 -13.37 16.54 17.34
CA GLY A 140 -12.24 16.62 18.26
C GLY A 140 -11.58 18.00 18.26
N MET A 141 -11.39 18.60 17.08
CA MET A 141 -10.88 19.96 16.94
C MET A 141 -11.83 21.00 17.53
N ALA A 142 -13.15 20.75 17.43
CA ALA A 142 -14.18 21.61 18.02
C ALA A 142 -14.35 21.40 19.52
N GLU A 143 -13.60 20.48 20.14
CA GLU A 143 -13.75 20.08 21.56
C GLU A 143 -15.19 19.66 21.89
N ALA A 144 -15.79 18.85 21.00
CA ALA A 144 -17.11 18.33 21.24
C ALA A 144 -17.09 17.27 22.37
N ASP A 145 -17.83 17.51 23.45
CA ASP A 145 -17.91 16.61 24.61
C ASP A 145 -18.82 15.39 24.39
N GLY A 146 -19.73 15.46 23.41
CA GLY A 146 -20.79 14.47 23.20
C GLY A 146 -20.49 13.44 22.10
N PRO A 147 -20.79 12.15 22.30
CA PRO A 147 -20.63 11.11 21.28
C PRO A 147 -21.49 11.37 20.03
N GLU A 148 -22.55 12.17 20.14
CA GLU A 148 -23.44 12.53 19.02
C GLU A 148 -22.70 13.27 17.91
N ALA A 149 -21.75 14.15 18.27
CA ALA A 149 -20.96 14.91 17.29
C ALA A 149 -20.06 13.98 16.46
N TYR A 150 -19.39 13.04 17.13
CA TYR A 150 -18.58 12.01 16.48
C TYR A 150 -19.42 11.04 15.65
N GLY A 151 -20.59 10.63 16.16
CA GLY A 151 -21.53 9.78 15.44
C GLY A 151 -22.04 10.44 14.16
N ALA A 152 -22.44 11.72 14.24
CA ALA A 152 -22.84 12.50 13.08
C ALA A 152 -21.67 12.67 12.09
N GLY A 153 -20.47 12.99 12.60
CA GLY A 153 -19.27 13.12 11.80
C GLY A 153 -18.90 11.84 11.05
N LEU A 154 -18.98 10.66 11.68
CA LEU A 154 -18.73 9.37 11.04
C LEU A 154 -19.79 9.03 9.98
N LEU A 155 -21.07 9.27 10.27
CA LEU A 155 -22.18 9.01 9.34
C LEU A 155 -22.08 9.86 8.07
N LEU A 156 -21.65 11.12 8.20
CA LEU A 156 -21.56 12.05 7.08
C LEU A 156 -20.19 12.04 6.40
N GLY A 157 -19.13 11.83 7.17
CA GLY A 157 -17.73 11.96 6.74
C GLY A 157 -17.37 10.98 5.64
N GLY A 158 -17.68 9.69 5.81
CA GLY A 158 -17.39 8.66 4.80
C GLY A 158 -18.06 8.94 3.45
N PRO A 159 -19.39 9.11 3.39
CA PRO A 159 -20.10 9.47 2.16
C PRO A 159 -19.62 10.79 1.54
N ALA A 160 -19.41 11.84 2.35
CA ALA A 160 -18.92 13.12 1.85
C ALA A 160 -17.52 12.99 1.24
N GLY A 161 -16.61 12.31 1.93
CA GLY A 161 -15.27 12.02 1.45
C GLY A 161 -15.24 11.20 0.17
N PHE A 162 -16.10 10.18 0.04
CA PHE A 162 -16.28 9.43 -1.20
C PHE A 162 -16.71 10.35 -2.36
N MET A 163 -17.68 11.23 -2.11
CA MET A 163 -18.20 12.14 -3.14
C MET A 163 -17.16 13.17 -3.57
N VAL A 164 -16.38 13.71 -2.63
CA VAL A 164 -15.23 14.59 -2.94
C VAL A 164 -14.18 13.84 -3.75
N GLY A 165 -13.81 12.62 -3.35
CA GLY A 165 -12.86 11.78 -4.09
C GLY A 165 -13.35 11.46 -5.50
N ARG A 166 -14.64 11.15 -5.66
CA ARG A 166 -15.29 10.94 -6.96
C ARG A 166 -15.30 12.20 -7.82
N ALA A 167 -15.60 13.36 -7.24
CA ALA A 167 -15.58 14.64 -7.96
C ALA A 167 -14.17 15.00 -8.44
N ALA A 168 -13.17 14.87 -7.57
CA ALA A 168 -11.76 15.09 -7.91
C ALA A 168 -11.29 14.15 -9.03
N ALA A 169 -11.68 12.88 -8.96
CA ALA A 169 -11.36 11.84 -9.94
C ALA A 169 -12.05 12.03 -11.31
N ARG A 170 -13.12 12.85 -11.40
CA ARG A 170 -13.81 13.17 -12.67
C ARG A 170 -13.14 14.30 -13.44
N GLY A 171 -12.48 15.23 -12.75
CA GLY A 171 -11.90 16.42 -13.37
C GLY A 171 -10.69 16.15 -14.27
N ARG A 172 -10.01 15.01 -14.09
CA ARG A 172 -8.88 14.58 -14.93
C ARG A 172 -8.65 13.07 -14.81
N PRO A 173 -8.25 12.38 -15.90
CA PRO A 173 -7.77 11.01 -15.79
C PRO A 173 -6.48 10.99 -14.97
N LEU A 174 -6.48 10.23 -13.87
CA LEU A 174 -5.33 10.10 -12.99
C LEU A 174 -4.78 8.69 -13.08
N SER A 175 -3.48 8.57 -13.29
CA SER A 175 -2.77 7.32 -13.09
C SER A 175 -2.84 6.90 -11.62
N LEU A 176 -2.65 5.61 -11.34
CA LEU A 176 -2.54 5.13 -9.96
C LEU A 176 -1.42 5.83 -9.18
N GLY A 177 -0.27 6.11 -9.81
CA GLY A 177 0.84 6.81 -9.17
C GLY A 177 0.51 8.27 -8.85
N GLN A 178 -0.25 8.95 -9.72
CA GLN A 178 -0.74 10.30 -9.49
C GLN A 178 -1.78 10.35 -8.37
N ALA A 179 -2.74 9.43 -8.36
CA ALA A 179 -3.71 9.29 -7.28
C ALA A 179 -3.00 9.04 -5.94
N ARG A 180 -2.01 8.14 -5.93
CA ARG A 180 -1.19 7.85 -4.75
C ARG A 180 -0.39 9.03 -4.25
N ALA A 181 0.12 9.88 -5.13
CA ALA A 181 0.80 11.09 -4.70
C ALA A 181 -0.14 12.03 -3.92
N ILE A 182 -1.42 12.10 -4.33
CA ILE A 182 -2.44 12.90 -3.63
C ILE A 182 -2.78 12.26 -2.28
N THR A 183 -3.13 10.97 -2.28
CA THR A 183 -3.56 10.26 -1.06
C THR A 183 -2.44 10.16 -0.04
N TRP A 184 -1.22 9.84 -0.50
CA TRP A 184 -0.03 9.85 0.33
C TRP A 184 0.28 11.25 0.85
N GLY A 185 0.16 12.28 0.02
CA GLY A 185 0.30 13.66 0.45
C GLY A 185 -0.60 13.97 1.65
N GLY A 186 -1.88 13.61 1.58
CA GLY A 186 -2.82 13.81 2.68
C GLY A 186 -2.48 13.01 3.94
N THR A 187 -2.19 11.71 3.81
CA THR A 187 -1.80 10.87 4.95
C THR A 187 -0.49 11.34 5.60
N TRP A 188 0.53 11.64 4.80
CA TRP A 188 1.82 12.13 5.28
C TRP A 188 1.70 13.52 5.91
N GLY A 189 0.93 14.42 5.30
CA GLY A 189 0.66 15.74 5.85
C GLY A 189 -0.05 15.67 7.20
N THR A 190 -1.00 14.74 7.35
CA THR A 190 -1.71 14.50 8.62
C THR A 190 -0.73 14.00 9.70
N TRP A 191 0.14 13.04 9.34
CA TRP A 191 1.21 12.53 10.21
C TRP A 191 2.20 13.63 10.63
N GLN A 192 2.63 14.48 9.69
CA GLN A 192 3.51 15.61 9.99
C GLN A 192 2.81 16.65 10.88
N GLY A 193 1.52 16.92 10.66
CA GLY A 193 0.73 17.79 11.51
C GLY A 193 0.70 17.30 12.96
N LEU A 194 0.39 16.00 13.16
CA LEU A 194 0.44 15.37 14.47
C LEU A 194 1.82 15.50 15.11
N GLY A 195 2.87 15.02 14.44
CA GLY A 195 4.18 14.96 15.07
C GLY A 195 4.73 16.36 15.36
N TRP A 196 4.48 17.37 14.52
CA TRP A 196 4.90 18.74 14.83
C TRP A 196 4.07 19.38 15.94
N ALA A 197 2.82 18.95 16.15
CA ALA A 197 2.08 19.36 17.34
C ALA A 197 2.71 18.77 18.60
N MET A 198 3.04 17.47 18.60
CA MET A 198 3.69 16.84 19.76
C MET A 198 5.09 17.42 20.00
N ALA A 199 5.89 17.61 18.94
CA ALA A 199 7.28 18.09 19.05
C ALA A 199 7.42 19.57 19.46
N LEU A 200 6.36 20.35 19.33
CA LEU A 200 6.33 21.77 19.69
C LEU A 200 5.39 22.03 20.87
N ASP A 201 4.90 20.96 21.51
CA ASP A 201 3.92 21.00 22.59
C ASP A 201 2.73 21.93 22.27
N LEU A 202 2.18 21.81 21.05
CA LEU A 202 1.09 22.67 20.63
C LEU A 202 -0.19 22.32 21.40
N GLY A 203 -0.59 23.24 22.27
CA GLY A 203 -1.78 23.07 23.08
C GLY A 203 -1.49 22.67 24.53
N GLY A 204 -0.22 22.49 24.89
CA GLY A 204 0.23 22.51 26.27
C GLY A 204 0.13 23.93 26.84
N GLY A 205 -0.42 24.04 28.04
CA GLY A 205 -0.47 25.26 28.82
C GLY A 205 0.04 24.96 30.23
N GLU A 206 0.76 25.90 30.83
CA GLU A 206 1.06 25.85 32.26
C GLU A 206 0.10 26.78 32.98
N GLU A 207 -0.80 26.22 33.80
CA GLU A 207 -1.58 27.02 34.74
C GLU A 207 -0.89 27.01 36.11
N CYS A 208 -0.52 28.21 36.58
CA CYS A 208 0.13 28.39 37.87
C CYS A 208 -0.87 28.89 38.92
N PHE A 209 -0.99 28.16 40.04
CA PHE A 209 -1.77 28.54 41.21
C PHE A 209 -0.86 28.57 42.44
N ASP A 210 -0.71 29.73 43.07
CA ASP A 210 0.10 29.92 44.29
C ASP A 210 1.55 29.43 44.14
N ASP A 211 2.24 29.88 43.08
CA ASP A 211 3.61 29.48 42.70
C ASP A 211 3.83 27.99 42.36
N VAL A 212 2.75 27.20 42.26
CA VAL A 212 2.80 25.83 41.73
C VAL A 212 2.17 25.79 40.35
N CYS A 213 2.96 25.40 39.34
CA CYS A 213 2.48 25.26 37.97
C CYS A 213 2.11 23.80 37.68
N PHE A 214 0.96 23.61 37.04
CA PHE A 214 0.48 22.33 36.57
C PHE A 214 0.42 22.36 35.04
N GLU A 215 0.88 21.29 34.40
CA GLU A 215 0.69 21.06 32.97
C GLU A 215 -0.80 20.78 32.74
N GLU A 216 -1.43 21.61 31.90
CA GLU A 216 -2.76 21.32 31.37
C GLU A 216 -2.69 20.17 30.36
N ASP A 217 -3.74 19.35 30.32
CA ASP A 217 -3.88 18.34 29.28
C ASP A 217 -3.82 18.99 27.89
N GLU A 218 -3.06 18.38 26.98
CA GLU A 218 -2.91 18.87 25.60
C GLU A 218 -4.27 19.17 24.97
N SER A 219 -4.46 20.40 24.50
CA SER A 219 -5.69 20.80 23.83
C SER A 219 -5.91 19.95 22.56
N ALA A 220 -6.95 19.10 22.61
CA ALA A 220 -7.40 18.33 21.45
C ALA A 220 -7.65 19.22 20.22
N ARG A 221 -8.05 20.49 20.41
CA ARG A 221 -8.18 21.48 19.34
C ARG A 221 -6.88 21.70 18.59
N ALA A 222 -5.76 21.89 19.31
CA ALA A 222 -4.47 22.16 18.71
C ALA A 222 -3.96 20.92 17.94
N VAL A 223 -4.05 19.73 18.53
CA VAL A 223 -3.61 18.47 17.92
C VAL A 223 -4.45 18.11 16.69
N PHE A 224 -5.79 18.09 16.79
CA PHE A 224 -6.61 17.79 15.60
C PHE A 224 -6.54 18.90 14.55
N GLY A 225 -6.41 20.16 14.97
CA GLY A 225 -6.24 21.29 14.08
C GLY A 225 -4.95 21.19 13.25
N SER A 226 -3.83 20.84 13.89
CA SER A 226 -2.55 20.64 13.20
C SER A 226 -2.62 19.47 12.22
N MET A 227 -3.24 18.36 12.61
CA MET A 227 -3.43 17.18 11.76
C MET A 227 -4.26 17.51 10.51
N ILE A 228 -5.38 18.23 10.68
CA ILE A 228 -6.24 18.67 9.57
C ILE A 228 -5.46 19.63 8.65
N ALA A 229 -4.79 20.64 9.22
CA ALA A 229 -4.02 21.62 8.46
C ALA A 229 -2.88 20.97 7.66
N GLY A 230 -2.12 20.08 8.30
CA GLY A 230 -1.07 19.30 7.69
C GLY A 230 -1.61 18.40 6.58
N GLY A 231 -2.70 17.69 6.85
CA GLY A 231 -3.36 16.81 5.89
C GLY A 231 -3.87 17.54 4.63
N LEU A 232 -4.57 18.65 4.79
CA LEU A 232 -5.03 19.49 3.68
C LEU A 232 -3.85 20.05 2.88
N THR A 233 -2.81 20.54 3.56
CA THR A 233 -1.57 21.02 2.91
C THR A 233 -0.92 19.90 2.10
N GLY A 234 -0.85 18.70 2.67
CA GLY A 234 -0.33 17.51 2.02
C GLY A 234 -1.12 17.09 0.77
N ILE A 235 -2.45 17.13 0.82
CA ILE A 235 -3.32 16.90 -0.35
C ILE A 235 -3.03 17.91 -1.45
N LEU A 236 -2.89 19.20 -1.10
CA LEU A 236 -2.58 20.26 -2.07
C LEU A 236 -1.22 20.04 -2.74
N VAL A 237 -0.18 19.74 -1.95
CA VAL A 237 1.16 19.43 -2.47
C VAL A 237 1.12 18.17 -3.35
N GLY A 238 0.46 17.10 -2.89
CA GLY A 238 0.28 15.87 -3.67
C GLY A 238 -0.46 16.13 -4.99
N ASN A 239 -1.48 16.99 -4.97
CA ASN A 239 -2.20 17.41 -6.17
C ASN A 239 -1.31 18.20 -7.13
N VAL A 240 -0.46 19.10 -6.64
CA VAL A 240 0.53 19.81 -7.49
C VAL A 240 1.54 18.83 -8.09
N LEU A 241 2.09 17.90 -7.30
CA LEU A 241 3.06 16.91 -7.76
C LEU A 241 2.45 15.94 -8.79
N SER A 242 1.19 15.54 -8.60
CA SER A 242 0.47 14.66 -9.50
C SER A 242 0.21 15.25 -10.90
N LYS A 243 0.57 16.52 -11.15
CA LYS A 243 0.61 17.08 -12.51
C LYS A 243 1.79 16.56 -13.33
N ARG A 244 2.75 15.88 -12.69
CA ARG A 244 3.85 15.17 -13.35
C ARG A 244 3.51 13.70 -13.53
N ASP A 245 4.25 13.03 -14.41
CA ASP A 245 4.19 11.58 -14.57
C ASP A 245 4.86 10.89 -13.37
N ILE A 246 4.01 10.47 -12.43
CA ILE A 246 4.43 9.69 -11.27
C ILE A 246 4.10 8.23 -11.56
N THR A 247 5.14 7.40 -11.65
CA THR A 247 4.97 5.96 -11.83
C THR A 247 4.49 5.32 -10.52
N ASP A 248 3.76 4.20 -10.62
CA ASP A 248 3.30 3.46 -9.43
C ASP A 248 4.47 2.96 -8.57
N GLY A 249 5.57 2.59 -9.22
CA GLY A 249 6.82 2.22 -8.57
C GLY A 249 7.44 3.36 -7.76
N LEU A 250 7.54 4.57 -8.35
CA LEU A 250 8.03 5.76 -7.66
C LEU A 250 7.15 6.09 -6.45
N ALA A 251 5.82 6.17 -6.63
CA ALA A 251 4.90 6.47 -5.54
C ALA A 251 4.98 5.45 -4.39
N THR A 252 5.09 4.15 -4.72
CA THR A 252 5.24 3.08 -3.73
C THR A 252 6.56 3.20 -2.98
N SER A 253 7.67 3.44 -3.68
CA SER A 253 8.98 3.61 -3.06
C SER A 253 9.04 4.83 -2.15
N VAL A 254 8.43 5.94 -2.54
CA VAL A 254 8.37 7.16 -1.72
C VAL A 254 7.62 6.89 -0.42
N ASN A 255 6.42 6.31 -0.50
CA ASN A 255 5.60 5.96 0.67
C ASN A 255 6.37 5.04 1.65
N LEU A 256 6.93 3.94 1.14
CA LEU A 256 7.71 3.03 1.98
C LEU A 256 8.97 3.69 2.54
N GLY A 257 9.64 4.52 1.75
CA GLY A 257 10.83 5.26 2.17
C GLY A 257 10.55 6.21 3.32
N SER A 258 9.42 6.92 3.31
CA SER A 258 8.98 7.74 4.45
C SER A 258 8.66 6.91 5.69
N LEU A 259 7.98 5.76 5.56
CA LEU A 259 7.66 4.91 6.71
C LEU A 259 8.93 4.34 7.36
N TRP A 260 9.84 3.78 6.56
CA TRP A 260 11.14 3.32 7.04
C TRP A 260 11.99 4.48 7.58
N GLY A 261 11.94 5.64 6.95
CA GLY A 261 12.60 6.85 7.44
C GLY A 261 12.10 7.25 8.83
N THR A 262 10.77 7.23 9.06
CA THR A 262 10.16 7.50 10.36
C THR A 262 10.66 6.50 11.40
N TRP A 263 10.64 5.22 11.05
CA TRP A 263 11.13 4.15 11.92
C TRP A 263 12.61 4.32 12.27
N PHE A 264 13.47 4.60 11.29
CA PHE A 264 14.90 4.82 11.55
C PHE A 264 15.17 6.13 12.30
N GLY A 265 14.35 7.17 12.11
CA GLY A 265 14.41 8.40 12.90
C GLY A 265 14.07 8.15 14.36
N LEU A 266 13.02 7.35 14.62
CA LEU A 266 12.63 6.93 15.96
C LEU A 266 13.74 6.10 16.61
N ALA A 267 14.17 5.02 15.96
CA ALA A 267 15.23 4.16 16.47
C ALA A 267 16.54 4.91 16.71
N GLY A 268 16.93 5.81 15.80
CA GLY A 268 18.10 6.66 15.94
C GLY A 268 17.98 7.65 17.11
N GLY A 269 16.78 8.19 17.35
CA GLY A 269 16.51 9.04 18.51
C GLY A 269 16.66 8.28 19.83
N ILE A 270 16.10 7.08 19.91
CA ILE A 270 16.23 6.23 21.11
C ILE A 270 17.70 5.84 21.36
N LEU A 271 18.44 5.46 20.31
CA LEU A 271 19.87 5.15 20.43
C LEU A 271 20.72 6.37 20.85
N ALA A 272 20.25 7.58 20.52
CA ALA A 272 20.86 8.83 20.94
C ALA A 272 20.33 9.35 22.29
N ASP A 273 19.52 8.55 23.00
CA ASP A 273 18.92 8.89 24.30
C ASP A 273 18.06 10.18 24.23
N LEU A 274 17.38 10.39 23.10
CA LEU A 274 16.43 11.48 22.94
C LEU A 274 15.08 11.07 23.53
N GLU A 275 14.51 11.96 24.33
CA GLU A 275 13.18 11.82 24.95
C GLU A 275 12.28 13.01 24.57
N GLY A 276 10.98 12.88 24.81
CA GLY A 276 9.98 13.94 24.55
C GLY A 276 10.05 14.50 23.13
N ASP A 277 10.18 15.81 23.02
CA ASP A 277 10.25 16.56 21.76
C ASP A 277 11.40 16.11 20.87
N GLY A 278 12.56 15.81 21.46
CA GLY A 278 13.74 15.39 20.71
C GLY A 278 13.49 14.10 19.94
N LEU A 279 12.75 13.16 20.55
CA LEU A 279 12.38 11.90 19.93
C LEU A 279 11.39 12.11 18.77
N TRP A 280 10.38 12.97 18.96
CA TRP A 280 9.42 13.33 17.91
C TRP A 280 10.09 14.04 16.73
N VAL A 281 10.97 15.00 17.00
CA VAL A 281 11.75 15.72 15.98
C VAL A 281 12.60 14.74 15.18
N SER A 282 13.33 13.83 15.84
CA SER A 282 14.15 12.82 15.18
C SER A 282 13.29 11.91 14.27
N THR A 283 12.14 11.48 14.78
CA THR A 283 11.17 10.64 14.05
C THR A 283 10.65 11.33 12.78
N LEU A 284 10.27 12.61 12.88
CA LEU A 284 9.76 13.41 11.75
C LEU A 284 10.85 13.70 10.71
N ILE A 285 12.04 14.07 11.17
CA ILE A 285 13.19 14.32 10.29
C ILE A 285 13.56 13.04 9.55
N GLY A 286 13.67 11.91 10.25
CA GLY A 286 13.95 10.62 9.63
C GLY A 286 12.93 10.28 8.54
N GLY A 287 11.65 10.49 8.82
CA GLY A 287 10.57 10.34 7.84
C GLY A 287 10.76 11.16 6.57
N ASN A 288 11.07 12.45 6.71
CA ASN A 288 11.29 13.35 5.58
C ASN A 288 12.58 13.01 4.81
N VAL A 289 13.66 12.63 5.50
CA VAL A 289 14.89 12.14 4.88
C VAL A 289 14.62 10.88 4.07
N GLY A 290 13.88 9.91 4.62
CA GLY A 290 13.50 8.68 3.93
C GLY A 290 12.62 8.94 2.70
N LEU A 291 11.68 9.89 2.79
CA LEU A 291 10.87 10.35 1.65
C LEU A 291 11.74 10.92 0.53
N LEU A 292 12.63 11.85 0.85
CA LEU A 292 13.49 12.52 -0.14
C LEU A 292 14.52 11.56 -0.75
N ALA A 293 15.16 10.73 0.07
CA ALA A 293 16.12 9.73 -0.37
C ALA A 293 15.48 8.71 -1.32
N SER A 294 14.29 8.21 -0.98
CA SER A 294 13.55 7.27 -1.83
C SER A 294 13.04 7.92 -3.10
N ALA A 295 12.57 9.18 -3.07
CA ALA A 295 12.19 9.92 -4.27
C ALA A 295 13.37 10.10 -5.23
N TYR A 296 14.54 10.44 -4.70
CA TYR A 296 15.78 10.57 -5.47
C TYR A 296 16.23 9.22 -6.07
N ALA A 297 16.32 8.17 -5.24
CA ALA A 297 16.78 6.85 -5.66
C ALA A 297 15.83 6.19 -6.65
N ALA A 298 14.52 6.26 -6.42
CA ALA A 298 13.52 5.63 -7.27
C ALA A 298 13.44 6.28 -8.65
N ARG A 299 13.80 7.55 -8.80
CA ARG A 299 13.91 8.21 -10.11
C ARG A 299 15.00 7.59 -10.98
N HIS A 300 16.11 7.18 -10.38
CA HIS A 300 17.25 6.59 -11.07
C HIS A 300 17.05 5.09 -11.35
N TRP A 301 16.58 4.34 -10.35
CA TRP A 301 16.42 2.89 -10.49
C TRP A 301 15.09 2.45 -11.12
N ARG A 302 14.08 3.33 -11.13
CA ARG A 302 12.72 3.06 -11.66
C ARG A 302 12.17 1.71 -11.19
N PRO A 303 12.11 1.47 -9.86
CA PRO A 303 11.67 0.19 -9.34
C PRO A 303 10.24 -0.10 -9.78
N SER A 304 9.93 -1.36 -10.05
CA SER A 304 8.53 -1.78 -10.16
C SER A 304 7.88 -1.76 -8.77
N ARG A 305 6.56 -1.59 -8.70
CA ARG A 305 5.82 -1.65 -7.43
C ARG A 305 6.07 -2.96 -6.67
N SER A 306 6.08 -4.08 -7.37
CA SER A 306 6.35 -5.39 -6.74
C SER A 306 7.75 -5.45 -6.14
N ARG A 307 8.76 -4.88 -6.82
CA ARG A 307 10.12 -4.81 -6.29
C ARG A 307 10.17 -3.93 -5.03
N ALA A 308 9.56 -2.75 -5.05
CA ALA A 308 9.51 -1.86 -3.88
C ALA A 308 8.85 -2.54 -2.66
N ARG A 309 7.72 -3.23 -2.88
CA ARG A 309 7.04 -4.00 -1.83
C ARG A 309 7.87 -5.16 -1.31
N LEU A 310 8.52 -5.92 -2.19
CA LEU A 310 9.38 -7.03 -1.79
C LEU A 310 10.54 -6.55 -0.92
N VAL A 311 11.16 -5.42 -1.26
CA VAL A 311 12.20 -4.80 -0.43
C VAL A 311 11.67 -4.46 0.96
N SER A 312 10.46 -3.89 1.06
CA SER A 312 9.88 -3.56 2.37
C SER A 312 9.46 -4.80 3.17
N ILE A 313 8.95 -5.85 2.52
CA ILE A 313 8.62 -7.11 3.20
C ILE A 313 9.90 -7.77 3.72
N ALA A 314 10.98 -7.77 2.93
CA ALA A 314 12.28 -8.27 3.37
C ALA A 314 12.81 -7.45 4.56
N GLY A 315 12.66 -6.12 4.54
CA GLY A 315 12.99 -5.25 5.66
C GLY A 315 12.19 -5.58 6.92
N LEU A 316 10.87 -5.79 6.78
CA LEU A 316 10.00 -6.16 7.90
C LEU A 316 10.40 -7.51 8.50
N ILE A 317 10.62 -8.53 7.67
CA ILE A 317 11.09 -9.86 8.11
C ILE A 317 12.44 -9.75 8.81
N GLY A 318 13.36 -8.94 8.27
CA GLY A 318 14.65 -8.68 8.89
C GLY A 318 14.54 -7.99 10.25
N GLY A 319 13.64 -6.99 10.37
CA GLY A 319 13.37 -6.29 11.63
C GLY A 319 12.77 -7.20 12.68
N VAL A 320 11.71 -7.95 12.35
CA VAL A 320 11.09 -8.93 13.25
C VAL A 320 12.07 -10.02 13.66
N GLY A 321 12.88 -10.53 12.71
CA GLY A 321 13.90 -11.52 13.00
C GLY A 321 15.00 -10.98 13.93
N GLY A 322 15.45 -9.74 13.71
CA GLY A 322 16.44 -9.06 14.55
C GLY A 322 15.92 -8.85 15.97
N ALA A 323 14.71 -8.31 16.11
CA ALA A 323 14.08 -8.12 17.42
C ALA A 323 13.83 -9.45 18.15
N GLY A 324 13.44 -10.49 17.43
CA GLY A 324 13.28 -11.83 18.01
C GLY A 324 14.58 -12.41 18.56
N ILE A 325 15.72 -12.16 17.88
CA ILE A 325 17.04 -12.57 18.37
C ILE A 325 17.44 -11.77 19.61
N ASP A 326 17.18 -10.45 19.60
CA ASP A 326 17.52 -9.58 20.73
C ASP A 326 16.75 -9.98 22.01
N LEU A 327 15.45 -10.23 21.89
CA LEU A 327 14.61 -10.74 23.00
C LEU A 327 15.07 -12.11 23.53
N LEU A 328 15.69 -12.94 22.70
CA LEU A 328 16.25 -14.23 23.14
C LEU A 328 17.59 -14.10 23.88
N ILE A 329 18.35 -13.04 23.59
CA ILE A 329 19.67 -12.81 24.20
C ILE A 329 19.54 -11.97 25.47
N GLN A 330 18.62 -11.00 25.50
CA GLN A 330 18.46 -10.00 26.56
C GLN A 330 16.98 -9.85 26.97
N PRO A 331 16.36 -10.87 27.59
CA PRO A 331 14.94 -10.83 27.94
C PRO A 331 14.59 -9.78 29.02
N ASP A 332 15.58 -9.33 29.79
CA ASP A 332 15.40 -8.41 30.93
C ASP A 332 15.84 -6.96 30.62
N ASP A 333 16.23 -6.64 29.37
CA ASP A 333 16.59 -5.27 28.99
C ASP A 333 15.37 -4.57 28.36
N ASP A 334 14.84 -3.56 29.05
CA ASP A 334 13.73 -2.73 28.56
C ASP A 334 14.08 -2.03 27.23
N LYS A 335 15.37 -1.90 26.89
CA LYS A 335 15.84 -1.36 25.60
C LYS A 335 15.72 -2.37 24.44
N ALA A 336 15.56 -3.66 24.71
CA ALA A 336 15.43 -4.69 23.68
C ALA A 336 14.10 -4.62 22.91
N LEU A 337 13.08 -3.95 23.46
CA LEU A 337 11.75 -3.87 22.85
C LEU A 337 11.64 -2.88 21.68
N VAL A 338 12.65 -2.01 21.49
CA VAL A 338 12.66 -0.94 20.50
C VAL A 338 12.80 -1.45 19.06
N GLY A 339 13.19 -2.73 18.87
CA GLY A 339 13.47 -3.31 17.56
C GLY A 339 12.26 -3.72 16.70
N ILE A 340 11.03 -3.73 17.21
CA ILE A 340 9.86 -4.28 16.50
C ILE A 340 9.10 -3.19 15.75
N PRO A 341 9.20 -3.09 14.41
CA PRO A 341 8.30 -2.22 13.64
C PRO A 341 6.85 -2.72 13.77
N LEU A 342 5.99 -1.91 14.41
CA LEU A 342 4.53 -2.12 14.48
C LEU A 342 3.82 -1.68 13.19
#